data_AF-A0A959HIQ7-F1
#
_entry.id   AF-A0A959HIQ7-F1
#
_cell.length_a   1.000
_cell.length_b   1.000
_cell.length_c   1.000
_cell.angle_alpha   90.00
_cell.angle_beta   90.00
_cell.angle_gamma   90.00
#
_symmetry.space_group_name_H-M   'P 1'
#
loop_
_entity.id
_entity.type
_entity.pdbx_description
1 polymer ?
#
loop_
_entity_poly.entity_id
_entity_poly.type
_entity_poly.pdbx_seq_one_letter_code
_entity_poly.pdbx_strand_id
1 'polypeptide(L)'
;MVASENPAKLKAVQQAFEAAFGHQVETRGLSVDSGVPEQPLSDEETFQGALNRARNARSALPGADYWVGIEGGIEDTPKGMDAFGWVCICARQRESQARSASFPLPPTVVRRIKAGDELGPVMDELFHKKESKKKGGAVGLLTNGLITRDALYAQPLIMALIPFMQPELWE
;
A
#
# COMPACT_ATOMS: atom_id res chain seq x y z
N MET A 1 -6.66 -11.95 5.25
CA MET A 1 -7.28 -10.70 5.73
C MET A 1 -6.50 -9.51 5.23
N VAL A 2 -7.19 -8.50 4.70
CA VAL A 2 -6.57 -7.25 4.25
C VAL A 2 -7.03 -6.14 5.18
N ALA A 3 -6.08 -5.39 5.73
CA ALA A 3 -6.32 -4.27 6.62
C ALA A 3 -6.80 -3.01 5.87
N SER A 4 -7.74 -3.21 4.93
CA SER A 4 -8.41 -2.17 4.18
C SER A 4 -9.66 -2.72 3.51
N GLU A 5 -10.69 -1.90 3.39
CA GLU A 5 -11.91 -2.19 2.62
C GLU A 5 -11.85 -1.62 1.20
N ASN A 6 -10.71 -1.03 0.80
CA ASN A 6 -10.56 -0.47 -0.55
C ASN A 6 -10.55 -1.60 -1.60
N PRO A 7 -11.49 -1.59 -2.58
CA PRO A 7 -11.57 -2.64 -3.60
C PRO A 7 -10.28 -2.85 -4.40
N ALA A 8 -9.53 -1.77 -4.67
CA ALA A 8 -8.26 -1.87 -5.41
C ALA A 8 -7.18 -2.59 -4.59
N LYS A 9 -7.14 -2.38 -3.27
CA LYS A 9 -6.21 -3.09 -2.38
C LYS A 9 -6.60 -4.56 -2.24
N LEU A 10 -7.88 -4.86 -2.05
CA LEU A 10 -8.38 -6.23 -1.99
C LEU A 10 -8.05 -7.03 -3.26
N LYS A 11 -8.33 -6.43 -4.42
CA LYS A 11 -8.01 -7.01 -5.72
C LYS A 11 -6.51 -7.25 -5.91
N ALA A 12 -5.67 -6.27 -5.56
CA ALA A 12 -4.22 -6.41 -5.67
C ALA A 12 -3.69 -7.56 -4.80
N VAL A 13 -4.18 -7.67 -3.56
CA VAL A 13 -3.82 -8.77 -2.65
C VAL A 13 -4.28 -10.11 -3.23
N GLN A 14 -5.54 -10.22 -3.67
CA GLN A 14 -6.05 -11.45 -4.25
C GLN A 14 -5.17 -11.91 -5.43
N GLN A 15 -4.93 -11.03 -6.40
CA GLN A 15 -4.15 -11.35 -7.59
C GLN A 15 -2.71 -11.76 -7.25
N ALA A 16 -2.06 -11.07 -6.32
CA ALA A 16 -0.70 -11.40 -5.92
C ALA A 16 -0.61 -12.76 -5.22
N PHE A 17 -1.55 -13.06 -4.32
CA PHE A 17 -1.59 -14.34 -3.61
C PHE A 17 -1.93 -15.51 -4.54
N GLU A 18 -2.91 -15.35 -5.43
CA GLU A 18 -3.26 -16.39 -6.41
C GLU A 18 -2.09 -16.67 -7.38
N ALA A 19 -1.38 -15.62 -7.81
CA ALA A 19 -0.19 -15.77 -8.65
C ALA A 19 0.98 -16.45 -7.91
N ALA A 20 1.19 -16.13 -6.63
CA ALA A 20 2.26 -16.68 -5.82
C ALA A 20 2.04 -18.17 -5.46
N PHE A 21 0.81 -18.55 -5.11
CA PHE A 21 0.51 -19.89 -4.60
C PHE A 21 -0.18 -20.81 -5.62
N GLY A 22 -0.61 -20.30 -6.77
CA GLY A 22 -1.19 -21.09 -7.86
C GLY A 22 -2.59 -21.64 -7.57
N HIS A 23 -3.29 -21.13 -6.55
CA HIS A 23 -4.66 -21.50 -6.22
C HIS A 23 -5.49 -20.29 -5.79
N GLN A 24 -6.82 -20.42 -5.84
CA GLN A 24 -7.73 -19.37 -5.40
C GLN A 24 -7.53 -19.07 -3.91
N VAL A 25 -7.67 -17.80 -3.53
CA VAL A 25 -7.66 -17.37 -2.13
C VAL A 25 -8.90 -16.55 -1.79
N GLU A 26 -9.37 -16.68 -0.55
CA GLU A 26 -10.42 -15.82 -0.03
C GLU A 26 -9.82 -14.55 0.56
N THR A 27 -10.19 -13.39 -0.01
CA THR A 27 -9.81 -12.09 0.56
C THR A 27 -11.01 -11.43 1.23
N ARG A 28 -10.79 -10.94 2.44
CA ARG A 28 -11.77 -10.16 3.21
C ARG A 28 -11.10 -8.89 3.72
N GLY A 29 -11.81 -7.78 3.63
CA GLY A 29 -11.39 -6.48 4.15
C GLY A 29 -11.75 -6.31 5.62
N LEU A 30 -10.91 -5.60 6.35
CA LEU A 30 -11.16 -5.13 7.70
C LEU A 30 -10.60 -3.72 7.85
N SER A 31 -11.41 -2.80 8.38
CA SER A 31 -10.94 -1.47 8.76
C SER A 31 -10.25 -1.54 10.13
N VAL A 32 -8.98 -1.11 10.18
CA VAL A 32 -8.17 -0.99 11.39
C VAL A 32 -7.29 0.25 11.32
N ASP A 33 -6.99 0.83 12.47
CA ASP A 33 -6.10 1.99 12.59
C ASP A 33 -4.65 1.65 12.20
N SER A 34 -3.97 2.59 11.55
CA SER A 34 -2.53 2.52 11.26
C SER A 34 -1.67 3.04 12.41
N GLY A 35 -2.22 3.82 13.34
CA GLY A 35 -1.47 4.45 14.42
C GLY A 35 -0.45 5.49 13.96
N VAL A 36 -0.56 5.96 12.70
CA VAL A 36 0.24 7.03 12.10
C VAL A 36 -0.71 8.01 11.39
N PRO A 37 -0.28 9.24 11.05
CA PRO A 37 -1.13 10.18 10.30
C PRO A 37 -1.68 9.59 8.99
N GLU A 38 -2.86 10.05 8.56
CA GLU A 38 -3.50 9.63 7.30
C GLU A 38 -2.62 9.89 6.05
N GLN A 39 -1.72 10.87 6.13
CA GLN A 39 -0.69 11.13 5.14
C GLN A 39 0.69 10.99 5.78
N PRO A 40 1.27 9.77 5.80
CA PRO A 40 2.66 9.58 6.21
C PRO A 40 3.62 10.40 5.34
N LEU A 41 4.59 11.08 5.97
CA LEU A 41 5.53 12.00 5.32
C LEU A 41 6.97 11.47 5.27
N SER A 42 7.16 10.22 5.67
CA SER A 42 8.46 9.54 5.62
C SER A 42 8.32 8.07 5.29
N ASP A 43 9.41 7.45 4.85
CA ASP A 43 9.52 6.00 4.64
C ASP A 43 9.15 5.23 5.92
N GLU A 44 9.73 5.63 7.04
CA GLU A 44 9.55 4.97 8.35
C GLU A 44 8.08 5.04 8.81
N GLU A 45 7.45 6.21 8.77
CA GLU A 45 6.03 6.33 9.15
C GLU A 45 5.13 5.50 8.25
N THR A 46 5.43 5.45 6.95
CA THR A 46 4.65 4.68 5.98
C THR A 46 4.79 3.19 6.23
N PHE A 47 6.02 2.72 6.47
CA PHE A 47 6.29 1.33 6.86
C PHE A 47 5.58 0.97 8.15
N GLN A 48 5.71 1.80 9.18
CA GLN A 48 5.09 1.59 10.49
C GLN A 48 3.56 1.54 10.37
N GLY A 49 2.96 2.42 9.57
CA GLY A 49 1.53 2.41 9.28
C GLY A 49 1.07 1.10 8.64
N ALA A 50 1.79 0.61 7.62
CA ALA A 50 1.48 -0.67 6.99
C ALA A 50 1.63 -1.85 7.96
N LEU A 51 2.69 -1.87 8.76
CA LEU A 51 2.94 -2.91 9.75
C LEU A 51 1.89 -2.93 10.86
N ASN A 52 1.55 -1.76 11.41
CA ASN A 52 0.52 -1.60 12.41
C ASN A 52 -0.83 -2.09 11.90
N ARG A 53 -1.22 -1.72 10.67
CA ARG A 53 -2.45 -2.23 10.06
C ARG A 53 -2.46 -3.76 9.95
N ALA A 54 -1.37 -4.37 9.51
CA ALA A 54 -1.27 -5.84 9.41
C ALA A 54 -1.41 -6.51 10.78
N ARG A 55 -0.70 -6.01 11.80
CA ARG A 55 -0.73 -6.53 13.17
C ARG A 55 -2.07 -6.29 13.87
N ASN A 56 -2.67 -5.11 13.69
CA ASN A 56 -3.99 -4.78 14.24
C ASN A 56 -5.07 -5.66 13.63
N ALA A 57 -5.00 -5.94 12.32
CA ALA A 57 -5.90 -6.89 11.68
C ALA A 57 -5.73 -8.31 12.24
N ARG A 58 -4.49 -8.72 12.56
CA ARG A 58 -4.21 -10.00 13.24
C ARG A 58 -4.83 -10.08 14.62
N SER A 59 -4.68 -9.03 15.42
CA SER A 59 -5.25 -8.96 16.76
C SER A 59 -6.78 -8.95 16.74
N ALA A 60 -7.40 -8.22 15.80
CA ALA A 60 -8.84 -8.11 15.69
C ALA A 60 -9.51 -9.39 15.14
N LEU A 61 -8.88 -10.07 14.16
CA LEU A 61 -9.39 -11.30 13.54
C LEU A 61 -8.26 -12.33 13.38
N PRO A 62 -7.92 -13.08 14.44
CA PRO A 62 -6.78 -14.00 14.45
C PRO A 62 -6.99 -15.30 13.65
N GLY A 63 -8.17 -15.51 13.06
CA GLY A 63 -8.52 -16.76 12.36
C GLY A 63 -8.01 -16.87 10.92
N ALA A 64 -7.31 -15.88 10.39
CA ALA A 64 -6.80 -15.91 9.01
C ALA A 64 -5.42 -16.58 8.89
N ASP A 65 -5.06 -16.98 7.68
CA ASP A 65 -3.70 -17.49 7.39
C ASP A 65 -2.67 -16.35 7.26
N TYR A 66 -3.12 -15.23 6.68
CA TYR A 66 -2.32 -14.03 6.42
C TYR A 66 -3.08 -12.75 6.75
N TRP A 67 -2.35 -11.73 7.21
CA TRP A 67 -2.83 -10.37 7.43
C TRP A 67 -1.96 -9.39 6.65
N VAL A 68 -2.60 -8.59 5.79
CA VAL A 68 -1.90 -7.72 4.83
C VAL A 68 -2.22 -6.27 5.13
N GLY A 69 -1.20 -5.48 5.44
CA GLY A 69 -1.23 -4.03 5.54
C GLY A 69 -0.63 -3.40 4.28
N ILE A 70 -1.28 -2.37 3.76
CA ILE A 70 -0.78 -1.58 2.62
C ILE A 70 -0.96 -0.12 2.97
N GLU A 71 0.13 0.65 3.02
CA GLU A 71 0.10 2.09 3.30
C GLU A 71 0.77 2.86 2.18
N GLY A 72 0.13 3.94 1.73
CA GLY A 72 0.74 4.87 0.78
C GLY A 72 1.33 6.04 1.55
N GLY A 73 2.51 6.48 1.14
CA GLY A 73 3.22 7.57 1.79
C GLY A 73 3.94 8.44 0.79
N ILE A 74 4.51 9.51 1.30
CA ILE A 74 5.37 10.42 0.56
C ILE A 74 6.63 10.69 1.36
N GLU A 75 7.72 11.04 0.69
CA GLU A 75 8.96 11.42 1.35
C GLU A 75 9.63 12.57 0.61
N ASP A 76 10.21 13.51 1.35
CA ASP A 76 11.15 14.48 0.77
C ASP A 76 12.48 13.78 0.46
N THR A 77 12.95 13.92 -0.77
CA THR A 77 14.25 13.42 -1.25
C THR A 77 15.12 14.59 -1.73
N PRO A 78 16.43 14.39 -1.94
CA PRO A 78 17.28 15.42 -2.56
C PRO A 78 16.84 15.86 -3.96
N LYS A 79 16.01 15.07 -4.66
CA LYS A 79 15.54 15.35 -6.04
C LYS A 79 14.14 15.98 -6.09
N GLY A 80 13.48 16.15 -4.94
CA GLY A 80 12.07 16.52 -4.84
C GLY A 80 11.31 15.57 -3.92
N MET A 81 9.99 15.59 -3.98
CA MET A 81 9.16 14.71 -3.16
C MET A 81 8.64 13.54 -3.99
N ASP A 82 8.79 12.34 -3.45
CA ASP A 82 8.33 11.10 -4.08
C ASP A 82 7.12 10.55 -3.32
N ALA A 83 6.24 9.85 -4.04
CA ALA A 83 5.18 9.03 -3.48
C ALA A 83 5.48 7.55 -3.71
N PHE A 84 5.09 6.71 -2.76
CA PHE A 84 5.31 5.27 -2.75
C PHE A 84 4.28 4.57 -1.86
N GLY A 85 4.44 3.27 -1.65
CA GLY A 85 3.78 2.61 -0.53
C GLY A 85 4.50 1.37 -0.04
N TRP A 86 4.19 1.02 1.21
CA TRP A 86 4.66 -0.17 1.87
C TRP A 86 3.59 -1.24 1.90
N VAL A 87 4.03 -2.48 1.73
CA VAL A 87 3.26 -3.70 1.95
C VAL A 87 3.90 -4.44 3.10
N CYS A 88 3.10 -4.81 4.10
CA CYS A 88 3.51 -5.66 5.21
C CYS A 88 2.56 -6.86 5.28
N ILE A 89 3.12 -8.07 5.34
CA ILE A 89 2.39 -9.33 5.43
C ILE A 89 2.79 -10.01 6.74
N CYS A 90 1.83 -10.20 7.63
CA CYS A 90 1.97 -11.05 8.80
C CYS A 90 1.36 -12.42 8.50
N ALA A 91 2.05 -13.50 8.90
CA ALA A 91 1.48 -14.83 9.05
C ALA A 91 1.68 -15.31 10.48
N ARG A 92 1.29 -16.55 10.79
CA ARG A 92 1.39 -17.09 12.16
C ARG A 92 2.79 -17.02 12.75
N GLN A 93 3.81 -17.35 11.97
CA GLN A 93 5.19 -17.51 12.45
C GLN A 93 6.15 -16.42 11.97
N ARG A 94 5.78 -15.63 10.95
CA ARG A 94 6.69 -14.66 10.35
C ARG A 94 5.98 -13.42 9.82
N GLU A 95 6.75 -12.36 9.66
CA GLU A 95 6.35 -11.13 8.97
C GLU A 95 7.31 -10.90 7.80
N SER A 96 6.81 -10.26 6.74
CA SER A 96 7.61 -9.82 5.62
C SER A 96 7.06 -8.51 5.07
N GLN A 97 7.91 -7.77 4.36
CA GLN A 97 7.59 -6.46 3.87
C GLN A 97 8.29 -6.18 2.55
N ALA A 98 7.69 -5.30 1.76
CA ALA A 98 8.31 -4.76 0.56
C ALA A 98 7.77 -3.36 0.26
N ARG A 99 8.60 -2.54 -0.36
CA ARG A 99 8.27 -1.18 -0.80
C ARG A 99 7.96 -1.19 -2.29
N SER A 100 6.95 -0.44 -2.71
CA SER A 100 6.67 -0.23 -4.14
C SER A 100 7.78 0.57 -4.80
N ALA A 101 7.76 0.62 -6.14
CA ALA A 101 8.46 1.68 -6.85
C ALA A 101 7.98 3.07 -6.35
N SER A 102 8.90 4.03 -6.26
CA SER A 102 8.57 5.43 -6.02
C SER A 102 8.29 6.17 -7.33
N PHE A 103 7.57 7.27 -7.26
CA PHE A 103 7.36 8.17 -8.39
C PHE A 103 7.35 9.64 -7.93
N PRO A 104 7.89 10.55 -8.75
CA PRO A 104 8.01 11.95 -8.37
C PRO A 104 6.66 12.66 -8.36
N LEU A 105 6.50 13.60 -7.43
CA LEU A 105 5.35 14.49 -7.37
C LEU A 105 5.64 15.83 -8.06
N PRO A 106 4.67 16.40 -8.79
CA PRO A 106 4.83 17.71 -9.41
C PRO A 106 5.10 18.82 -8.37
N PRO A 107 5.94 19.83 -8.66
CA PRO A 107 6.24 20.90 -7.70
C PRO A 107 5.02 21.64 -7.14
N THR A 108 3.93 21.74 -7.91
CA THR A 108 2.65 22.31 -7.47
C THR A 108 2.03 21.49 -6.34
N VAL A 109 2.04 20.16 -6.47
CA VAL A 109 1.55 19.21 -5.46
C VAL A 109 2.42 19.28 -4.20
N VAL A 110 3.75 19.30 -4.37
CA VAL A 110 4.71 19.39 -3.25
C VAL A 110 4.46 20.64 -2.40
N ARG A 111 4.26 21.81 -3.04
CA ARG A 111 3.98 23.05 -2.29
C ARG A 111 2.72 22.96 -1.44
N ARG A 112 1.68 22.31 -1.94
CA ARG A 112 0.42 22.13 -1.21
C ARG A 112 0.55 21.16 -0.04
N ILE A 113 1.27 20.06 -0.25
CA ILE A 113 1.59 19.11 0.82
C ILE A 113 2.38 19.81 1.93
N LYS A 114 3.37 20.63 1.58
CA LYS A 114 4.14 21.42 2.56
C LYS A 114 3.30 22.48 3.28
N ALA A 115 2.14 22.85 2.74
CA ALA A 115 1.16 23.71 3.37
C ALA A 115 0.14 22.94 4.25
N GLY A 116 0.24 21.62 4.33
CA GLY A 116 -0.62 20.76 5.16
C GLY A 116 -1.71 20.01 4.41
N ASP A 117 -1.78 20.12 3.08
CA ASP A 117 -2.79 19.41 2.29
C ASP A 117 -2.45 17.92 2.12
N GLU A 118 -3.48 17.07 2.03
CA GLU A 118 -3.32 15.66 1.67
C GLU A 118 -3.11 15.45 0.16
N LEU A 119 -2.31 14.45 -0.21
CA LEU A 119 -2.03 14.14 -1.62
C LEU A 119 -3.31 13.84 -2.42
N GLY A 120 -4.22 13.04 -1.87
CA GLY A 120 -5.42 12.60 -2.59
C GLY A 120 -6.32 13.75 -3.07
N PRO A 121 -6.81 14.61 -2.15
CA PRO A 121 -7.58 15.80 -2.50
C PRO A 121 -6.86 16.74 -3.49
N VAL A 122 -5.56 16.96 -3.29
CA VAL A 122 -4.75 17.80 -4.20
C VAL A 122 -4.74 17.24 -5.62
N MET A 123 -4.58 15.91 -5.75
CA MET A 123 -4.59 15.25 -7.06
C MET A 123 -5.98 15.23 -7.70
N ASP A 124 -7.05 15.05 -6.91
CA ASP A 124 -8.43 15.13 -7.38
C ASP A 124 -8.74 16.52 -7.97
N GLU A 125 -8.33 17.58 -7.27
CA GLU A 125 -8.50 18.96 -7.73
C GLU A 125 -7.71 19.23 -9.02
N LEU A 126 -6.43 18.86 -9.06
CA LEU A 126 -5.54 19.11 -10.19
C LEU A 126 -5.99 18.41 -11.48
N PHE A 127 -6.58 17.22 -11.37
CA PHE A 127 -7.03 16.43 -12.51
C PHE A 127 -8.54 16.53 -12.77
N HIS A 128 -9.25 17.39 -12.05
CA HIS A 128 -10.71 17.54 -12.12
C HIS A 128 -11.46 16.21 -12.01
N LYS A 129 -11.00 15.31 -11.13
CA LYS A 129 -11.64 14.01 -10.85
C LYS A 129 -12.14 13.98 -9.41
N LYS A 130 -13.12 13.10 -9.15
CA LYS A 130 -13.58 12.78 -7.80
C LYS A 130 -13.15 11.37 -7.43
N GLU A 131 -12.65 11.19 -6.21
CA GLU A 131 -12.31 9.91 -5.59
C GLU A 131 -11.23 9.12 -6.35
N SER A 132 -10.16 9.77 -6.82
CA SER A 132 -9.07 9.06 -7.51
C SER A 132 -8.44 7.97 -6.64
N LYS A 133 -8.47 8.09 -5.30
CA LYS A 133 -8.03 7.04 -4.36
C LYS A 133 -8.70 5.66 -4.65
N LYS A 134 -9.91 5.62 -5.23
CA LYS A 134 -10.65 4.41 -5.62
C LYS A 134 -10.49 4.01 -7.10
N LYS A 135 -9.99 4.91 -7.97
CA LYS A 135 -9.95 4.76 -9.44
C LYS A 135 -8.54 4.84 -10.05
N GLY A 136 -7.50 4.47 -9.31
CA GLY A 136 -6.12 4.40 -9.80
C GLY A 136 -5.09 5.24 -9.06
N GLY A 137 -5.51 6.10 -8.13
CA GLY A 137 -4.63 6.91 -7.28
C GLY A 137 -3.79 7.95 -8.03
N ALA A 138 -2.89 8.61 -7.31
CA ALA A 138 -1.98 9.62 -7.88
C ALA A 138 -1.12 9.06 -9.02
N VAL A 139 -0.63 7.82 -8.88
CA VAL A 139 0.16 7.14 -9.92
C VAL A 139 -0.63 6.99 -11.23
N GLY A 140 -1.91 6.59 -11.17
CA GLY A 140 -2.74 6.46 -12.36
C GLY A 140 -3.05 7.80 -13.02
N LEU A 141 -3.19 8.87 -12.24
CA LEU A 141 -3.36 10.22 -12.78
C LEU A 141 -2.10 10.70 -13.49
N LEU A 142 -0.93 10.58 -12.85
CA LEU A 142 0.34 11.09 -13.37
C LEU A 142 0.87 10.27 -14.57
N THR A 143 0.50 8.99 -14.66
CA THR A 143 0.93 8.10 -15.75
C THR A 143 -0.11 7.96 -16.86
N ASN A 144 -1.16 8.79 -16.88
CA ASN A 144 -2.27 8.68 -17.84
C ASN A 144 -2.90 7.28 -17.88
N GLY A 145 -2.95 6.60 -16.73
CA GLY A 145 -3.52 5.26 -16.57
C GLY A 145 -2.62 4.11 -16.97
N LEU A 146 -1.37 4.37 -17.40
CA LEU A 146 -0.41 3.31 -17.75
C LEU A 146 -0.01 2.46 -16.54
N ILE A 147 0.05 3.06 -15.35
CA ILE A 147 0.24 2.35 -14.08
C ILE A 147 -0.94 2.64 -13.18
N THR A 148 -1.73 1.61 -12.87
CA THR A 148 -2.82 1.69 -11.91
C THR A 148 -2.35 1.43 -10.49
N ARG A 149 -3.17 1.80 -9.49
CA ARG A 149 -2.85 1.57 -8.07
C ARG A 149 -2.72 0.09 -7.72
N ASP A 150 -3.57 -0.76 -8.29
CA ASP A 150 -3.48 -2.21 -8.13
C ASP A 150 -2.18 -2.76 -8.75
N ALA A 151 -1.80 -2.27 -9.94
CA ALA A 151 -0.53 -2.65 -10.58
C ALA A 151 0.70 -2.20 -9.78
N LEU A 152 0.67 -0.98 -9.20
CA LEU A 152 1.75 -0.47 -8.35
C LEU A 152 1.98 -1.36 -7.12
N TYR A 153 0.91 -1.90 -6.53
CA TYR A 153 1.01 -2.75 -5.33
C TYR A 153 1.19 -4.25 -5.64
N ALA A 154 0.83 -4.72 -6.83
CA ALA A 154 0.96 -6.14 -7.18
C ALA A 154 2.41 -6.65 -7.04
N GLN A 155 3.38 -5.87 -7.52
CA GLN A 155 4.80 -6.26 -7.44
C GLN A 155 5.34 -6.33 -6.01
N PRO A 156 5.21 -5.29 -5.15
CA PRO A 156 5.67 -5.39 -3.77
C PRO A 156 4.89 -6.44 -2.97
N LEU A 157 3.61 -6.73 -3.29
CA LEU A 157 2.90 -7.85 -2.69
C LEU A 157 3.57 -9.19 -3.01
N ILE A 158 3.91 -9.44 -4.27
CA ILE A 158 4.63 -10.66 -4.68
C ILE A 158 6.03 -10.72 -4.02
N MET A 159 6.73 -9.59 -3.93
CA MET A 159 8.05 -9.54 -3.27
C MET A 159 7.94 -9.81 -1.77
N ALA A 160 6.96 -9.23 -1.08
CA ALA A 160 6.69 -9.52 0.32
C ALA A 160 6.24 -10.98 0.55
N LEU A 161 5.81 -11.68 -0.51
CA LEU A 161 5.47 -13.09 -0.44
C LEU A 161 6.69 -14.03 -0.50
N ILE A 162 7.89 -13.53 -0.82
CA ILE A 162 9.11 -14.36 -1.01
C ILE A 162 9.37 -15.30 0.18
N PRO A 163 9.36 -14.84 1.46
CA PRO A 163 9.63 -15.74 2.59
C PRO A 163 8.56 -16.81 2.82
N PHE A 164 7.37 -16.66 2.22
CA PHE A 164 6.29 -17.66 2.33
C PHE A 164 6.26 -18.61 1.13
N MET A 165 6.76 -18.17 -0.03
CA MET A 165 6.96 -19.03 -1.21
C MET A 165 8.22 -19.89 -1.11
N GLN A 166 9.22 -19.44 -0.35
CA GLN A 166 10.51 -20.12 -0.17
C GLN A 166 10.79 -20.34 1.33
N PRO A 167 9.89 -20.97 2.10
CA PRO A 167 10.01 -21.00 3.57
C PRO A 167 11.32 -21.64 4.06
N GLU A 168 11.91 -22.54 3.29
CA GLU A 168 13.15 -23.27 3.60
C GLU A 168 14.40 -22.36 3.61
N LEU A 169 14.36 -21.20 2.97
CA LEU A 169 15.48 -20.25 2.93
C LEU A 169 15.49 -19.27 4.11
N TRP A 170 14.47 -19.32 4.96
CA TRP A 170 14.26 -18.34 6.01
C TRP A 170 13.92 -19.08 7.31
N GLU A 171 14.94 -19.61 7.97
CA GLU A 171 14.87 -20.25 9.30
C GLU A 171 14.50 -19.26 10.41
#